data_AF-A0A850GFL1-F1
#
_entry.id   AF-A0A850GFL1-F1
#
_cell.length_a   1.000
_cell.length_b   1.000
_cell.length_c   1.000
_cell.angle_alpha   90.00
_cell.angle_beta   90.00
_cell.angle_gamma   90.00
#
_symmetry.space_group_name_H-M   'P 1'
#
loop_
_entity.id
_entity.type
_entity.pdbx_description
1 polymer ?
#
loop_
_entity_poly.entity_id
_entity_poly.type
_entity_poly.pdbx_seq_one_letter_code
_entity_poly.pdbx_strand_id
1 'polypeptide(L)'
;MQMQTMELRCPYCRAAQSYAGAGHHTCEYCLRGFTAVDANQAASQASARAEAWLRERVGGSTDAEVVDQASRGYIFRERILPELRRDAARAREGLGAWLQTPLILPELARAHAGAPHPLLAHAGRVQQLVELRGRLEHRSVRGFAVDEAARDELDHLDIALDELIHQLNVVGATERGGPEGWAAVRTNLEALAERDRPKHEGDDLSALARERWQLLAALARHSEDCANGTHPPNQVEAVEALAVGLDGLAKRFNERKPPSVEARATALAVEAEARGARTLARWLSSRARLPGARERPLPELYQAVIPSMPAGVDPQSAADLLESWAGLAAVSRQESPAFALDDFGWVEAWATSHCARKRLGLFGDEESVASITPFLLPMWVASLGYSQHSKSLLGGGVEQRALALLDATARLNPPLTVLGSPPEPLRAALTHPIGVRTATIALPATTQGEALAGFRQAGRRRPDLQNARFELRGLVLVPAAMAVLRSRKGERAITTALADQVSISPQAYQRALAGDQLFRQFSR
;
A
#
# COMPACT_ATOMS: atom_id res chain seq x y z
N MET A 1 25.03 30.23 -28.84
CA MET A 1 25.10 28.83 -29.32
C MET A 1 23.74 28.20 -29.11
N GLN A 2 23.00 27.89 -30.17
CA GLN A 2 21.78 27.08 -30.06
C GLN A 2 22.19 25.63 -29.77
N MET A 3 21.75 25.07 -28.64
CA MET A 3 21.94 23.64 -28.37
C MET A 3 21.08 22.86 -29.37
N GLN A 4 21.72 22.06 -30.24
CA GLN A 4 21.00 21.16 -31.12
C GLN A 4 20.32 20.08 -30.27
N THR A 5 19.00 19.97 -30.38
CA THR A 5 18.21 18.87 -29.84
C THR A 5 18.32 17.67 -30.78
N MET A 6 18.72 16.51 -30.25
CA MET A 6 18.78 15.26 -31.00
C MET A 6 17.67 14.34 -30.53
N GLU A 7 16.93 13.74 -31.46
CA GLU A 7 15.95 12.69 -31.16
C GLU A 7 16.66 11.34 -31.08
N LEU A 8 16.62 10.70 -29.92
CA LEU A 8 17.24 9.40 -29.68
C LEU A 8 16.20 8.43 -29.12
N ARG A 9 16.32 7.15 -29.49
CA ARG A 9 15.55 6.07 -28.87
C ARG A 9 16.36 5.42 -27.76
N CYS A 10 15.75 5.30 -26.57
CA CYS A 10 16.39 4.63 -25.44
C CYS A 10 16.74 3.17 -25.79
N PRO A 11 17.98 2.70 -25.57
CA PRO A 11 18.38 1.32 -25.92
C PRO A 11 17.66 0.25 -25.09
N TYR A 12 17.06 0.62 -23.95
CA TYR A 12 16.46 -0.31 -22.99
C TYR A 12 14.94 -0.41 -23.05
N CYS A 13 14.26 0.58 -23.60
CA CYS A 13 12.79 0.57 -23.73
C CYS A 13 12.28 1.10 -25.08
N ARG A 14 13.17 1.58 -25.95
CA ARG A 14 12.90 2.18 -27.27
C ARG A 14 11.98 3.40 -27.28
N ALA A 15 11.63 3.96 -26.12
CA ALA A 15 10.98 5.26 -26.02
C ALA A 15 11.82 6.33 -26.73
N ALA A 16 11.18 7.11 -27.61
CA ALA A 16 11.79 8.25 -28.28
C ALA A 16 11.78 9.46 -27.35
N GLN A 17 12.91 10.17 -27.27
CA GLN A 17 13.08 11.35 -26.43
C GLN A 17 14.00 12.35 -27.12
N SER A 18 13.73 13.63 -26.89
CA SER A 18 14.59 14.72 -27.32
C SER A 18 15.61 15.04 -26.24
N TYR A 19 16.90 14.96 -26.58
CA TYR A 19 17.98 15.26 -25.64
C TYR A 19 18.75 16.50 -26.08
N ALA A 20 19.15 17.30 -25.09
CA ALA A 20 19.98 18.49 -25.31
C ALA A 20 21.46 18.15 -25.10
N GLY A 21 22.29 18.37 -26.13
CA GLY A 21 23.74 18.24 -26.06
C GLY A 21 24.28 16.80 -26.09
N ALA A 22 25.61 16.66 -26.11
CA ALA A 22 26.30 15.39 -26.03
C ALA A 22 26.61 15.05 -24.56
N GLY A 23 26.22 13.86 -24.08
CA GLY A 23 26.51 13.46 -22.70
C GLY A 23 25.86 12.15 -22.27
N HIS A 24 25.81 11.95 -20.95
CA HIS A 24 25.04 10.90 -20.33
C HIS A 24 23.58 11.37 -20.18
N HIS A 25 22.64 10.56 -20.60
CA HIS A 25 21.21 10.84 -20.60
C HIS A 25 20.49 9.82 -19.72
N THR A 26 19.50 10.26 -18.96
CA THR A 26 18.60 9.36 -18.21
C THR A 26 17.28 9.28 -18.96
N CYS A 27 16.84 8.06 -19.29
CA CYS A 27 15.54 7.85 -19.91
C CYS A 27 14.41 8.18 -18.93
N GLU A 28 13.51 9.09 -19.30
CA GLU A 28 12.36 9.51 -18.48
C GLU A 28 11.34 8.38 -18.26
N TYR A 29 11.39 7.32 -19.06
CA TYR A 29 10.43 6.20 -18.99
C TYR A 29 10.95 5.06 -18.11
N CYS A 30 12.19 4.60 -18.33
CA CYS A 30 12.74 3.43 -17.64
C CYS A 30 13.84 3.77 -16.61
N LEU A 31 14.16 5.06 -16.47
CA LEU A 31 15.14 5.61 -15.52
C LEU A 31 16.52 4.96 -15.62
N ARG A 32 16.91 4.53 -16.83
CA ARG A 32 18.25 4.00 -17.11
C ARG A 32 19.09 5.06 -17.81
N GLY A 33 20.33 5.19 -17.36
CA GLY A 33 21.35 6.02 -17.97
C GLY A 33 21.90 5.41 -19.27
N PHE A 34 22.12 6.21 -20.29
CA PHE A 34 22.74 5.81 -21.56
C PHE A 34 23.38 7.01 -22.27
N THR A 35 24.22 6.76 -23.28
CA THR A 35 24.82 7.79 -24.13
C THR A 35 24.25 7.75 -25.54
N ALA A 36 24.43 8.81 -26.33
CA ALA A 36 24.09 8.79 -27.75
C ALA A 36 24.80 7.66 -28.52
N VAL A 37 26.02 7.29 -28.12
CA VAL A 37 26.76 6.15 -28.69
C VAL A 37 26.03 4.84 -28.39
N ASP A 38 25.59 4.61 -27.15
CA ASP A 38 24.84 3.41 -26.77
C ASP A 38 23.54 3.28 -27.56
N ALA A 39 22.80 4.39 -27.74
CA ALA A 39 21.57 4.42 -28.51
C ALA A 39 21.80 4.06 -29.98
N ASN A 40 22.80 4.67 -30.63
CA ASN A 40 23.14 4.41 -32.03
C ASN A 40 23.65 2.98 -32.24
N GLN A 41 24.45 2.47 -31.30
CA GLN A 41 24.95 1.09 -31.34
C GLN A 41 23.78 0.10 -31.19
N ALA A 42 22.89 0.31 -30.23
CA ALA A 42 21.72 -0.54 -30.03
C ALA A 42 20.78 -0.51 -31.25
N ALA A 43 20.57 0.66 -31.87
CA ALA A 43 19.78 0.79 -33.10
C ALA A 43 20.41 0.03 -34.27
N SER A 44 21.72 0.16 -34.46
CA SER A 44 22.48 -0.54 -35.51
C SER A 44 22.44 -2.06 -35.31
N GLN A 45 22.63 -2.52 -34.07
CA GLN A 45 22.56 -3.94 -33.73
C GLN A 45 21.13 -4.50 -33.91
N ALA A 46 20.11 -3.76 -33.52
CA ALA A 46 18.72 -4.16 -33.71
C ALA A 46 18.37 -4.29 -35.20
N SER A 47 18.81 -3.33 -36.03
CA SER A 47 18.64 -3.37 -37.48
C SER A 47 19.33 -4.59 -38.09
N ALA A 48 20.60 -4.82 -37.77
CA ALA A 48 21.36 -5.97 -38.27
C ALA A 48 20.71 -7.32 -37.88
N ARG A 49 20.21 -7.44 -36.64
CA ARG A 49 19.50 -8.64 -36.18
C ARG A 49 18.17 -8.83 -36.89
N ALA A 50 17.42 -7.77 -37.15
CA ALA A 50 16.15 -7.85 -37.88
C ALA A 50 16.38 -8.27 -39.34
N GLU A 51 17.42 -7.75 -40.00
CA GLU A 51 17.80 -8.15 -41.36
C GLU A 51 18.27 -9.61 -41.43
N ALA A 52 19.12 -10.04 -40.48
CA ALA A 52 19.57 -11.42 -40.40
C ALA A 52 18.38 -12.39 -40.23
N TRP A 53 17.49 -12.08 -39.28
CA TRP A 53 16.26 -12.85 -39.06
C TRP A 53 15.37 -12.90 -40.31
N LEU A 54 15.16 -11.76 -40.98
CA LEU A 54 14.35 -11.72 -42.20
C LEU A 54 14.96 -12.56 -43.33
N ARG A 55 16.29 -12.53 -43.48
CA ARG A 55 17.00 -13.31 -44.50
C ARG A 55 16.79 -14.81 -44.33
N GLU A 56 16.84 -15.29 -43.10
CA GLU A 56 16.58 -16.70 -42.77
C GLU A 56 15.15 -17.14 -43.13
N ARG A 57 14.17 -16.23 -43.07
CA ARG A 57 12.76 -16.53 -43.37
C ARG A 57 12.43 -16.43 -44.85
N VAL A 58 12.98 -15.44 -45.53
CA VAL A 58 12.75 -15.21 -46.96
C VAL A 58 13.55 -16.19 -47.82
N GLY A 59 14.73 -16.63 -47.38
CA GLY A 59 15.60 -17.55 -48.13
C GLY A 59 16.25 -16.90 -49.36
N GLY A 60 16.32 -15.56 -49.39
CA GLY A 60 16.76 -14.76 -50.54
C GLY A 60 16.97 -13.29 -50.17
N SER A 61 16.76 -12.38 -51.14
CA SER A 61 16.88 -10.94 -50.89
C SER A 61 15.92 -10.48 -49.79
N THR A 62 16.43 -9.75 -48.79
CA THR A 62 15.62 -9.07 -47.77
C THR A 62 15.06 -7.73 -48.25
N ASP A 63 15.42 -7.33 -49.46
CA ASP A 63 14.91 -6.13 -50.10
C ASP A 63 13.54 -6.42 -50.73
N ALA A 64 12.51 -5.83 -50.14
CA ALA A 64 11.12 -5.96 -50.59
C ALA A 64 10.89 -5.28 -51.95
N GLU A 65 11.80 -4.44 -52.44
CA GLU A 65 11.67 -3.85 -53.78
C GLU A 65 12.04 -4.83 -54.90
N VAL A 66 12.85 -5.85 -54.58
CA VAL A 66 13.34 -6.86 -55.54
C VAL A 66 12.38 -8.04 -55.69
N VAL A 67 11.51 -8.27 -54.70
CA VAL A 67 10.52 -9.36 -54.68
C VAL A 67 9.18 -8.83 -55.17
N ASP A 68 8.52 -9.54 -56.09
CA ASP A 68 7.21 -9.13 -56.59
C ASP A 68 6.16 -9.09 -55.46
N GLN A 69 5.15 -8.24 -55.65
CA GLN A 69 4.14 -7.96 -54.64
C GLN A 69 3.36 -9.21 -54.18
N ALA A 70 3.07 -10.15 -55.08
CA ALA A 70 2.31 -11.36 -54.74
C ALA A 70 3.17 -12.30 -53.87
N SER A 71 4.43 -12.49 -54.27
CA SER A 71 5.41 -13.26 -53.49
C SER A 71 5.66 -12.66 -52.11
N ARG A 72 5.76 -11.33 -52.00
CA ARG A 72 5.88 -10.63 -50.71
C ARG A 72 4.71 -10.92 -49.78
N GLY A 73 3.49 -10.75 -50.28
CA GLY A 73 2.28 -11.02 -49.51
C GLY A 73 2.19 -12.48 -49.06
N TYR A 74 2.57 -13.43 -49.92
CA TYR A 74 2.64 -14.86 -49.58
C TYR A 74 3.69 -15.13 -48.49
N ILE A 75 4.93 -14.65 -48.66
CA ILE A 75 6.02 -14.83 -47.69
C ILE A 75 5.64 -14.22 -46.34
N PHE A 76 5.02 -13.04 -46.35
CA PHE A 76 4.56 -12.39 -45.13
C PHE A 76 3.56 -13.25 -44.38
N ARG A 77 2.49 -13.69 -45.06
CA ARG A 77 1.41 -14.48 -44.45
C ARG A 77 1.84 -15.86 -43.98
N GLU A 78 2.72 -16.53 -44.73
CA GLU A 78 3.10 -17.92 -44.45
C GLU A 78 4.32 -18.06 -43.54
N ARG A 79 5.23 -17.08 -43.51
CA ARG A 79 6.52 -17.22 -42.81
C ARG A 79 6.80 -16.15 -41.76
N ILE A 80 6.51 -14.88 -42.08
CA ILE A 80 6.90 -13.75 -41.22
C ILE A 80 5.85 -13.55 -40.13
N LEU A 81 4.61 -13.31 -40.51
CA LEU A 81 3.53 -12.96 -39.58
C LEU A 81 3.21 -14.08 -38.57
N PRO A 82 3.12 -15.37 -38.93
CA PRO A 82 2.83 -16.42 -37.96
C PRO A 82 3.88 -16.51 -36.85
N GLU A 83 5.15 -16.28 -37.18
CA GLU A 83 6.24 -16.27 -36.21
C GLU A 83 6.16 -15.04 -35.29
N LEU A 84 5.94 -13.86 -35.85
CA LEU A 84 5.77 -12.63 -35.07
C LEU A 84 4.57 -12.74 -34.12
N ARG A 85 3.44 -13.29 -34.59
CA ARG A 85 2.27 -13.57 -33.76
C ARG A 85 2.59 -14.54 -32.64
N ARG A 86 3.30 -15.64 -32.94
CA ARG A 86 3.71 -16.62 -31.93
C ARG A 86 4.64 -16.01 -30.89
N ASP A 87 5.62 -15.23 -31.31
CA ASP A 87 6.60 -14.63 -30.41
C ASP A 87 5.95 -13.54 -29.54
N ALA A 88 5.06 -12.73 -30.10
CA ALA A 88 4.25 -11.76 -29.36
C ALA A 88 3.27 -12.44 -28.40
N ALA A 89 2.61 -13.53 -28.83
CA ALA A 89 1.76 -14.32 -27.96
C ALA A 89 2.55 -14.92 -26.79
N ARG A 90 3.73 -15.51 -27.02
CA ARG A 90 4.61 -16.04 -25.97
C ARG A 90 5.10 -14.96 -25.01
N ALA A 91 5.42 -13.78 -25.53
CA ALA A 91 5.72 -12.61 -24.69
C ALA A 91 4.54 -12.26 -23.78
N ARG A 92 3.31 -12.43 -24.27
CA ARG A 92 2.06 -12.15 -23.54
C ARG A 92 1.54 -13.29 -22.66
N GLU A 93 1.87 -14.54 -22.94
CA GLU A 93 1.38 -15.74 -22.21
C GLU A 93 1.76 -15.73 -20.73
N GLY A 94 2.90 -15.11 -20.39
CA GLY A 94 3.27 -14.89 -18.99
C GLY A 94 2.32 -13.93 -18.25
N LEU A 95 1.72 -12.97 -18.97
CA LEU A 95 1.07 -11.79 -18.40
C LEU A 95 -0.36 -12.02 -17.90
N GLY A 96 -1.03 -13.08 -18.35
CA GLY A 96 -2.48 -13.24 -18.15
C GLY A 96 -2.89 -13.24 -16.67
N ALA A 97 -2.04 -13.78 -15.80
CA ALA A 97 -2.26 -13.77 -14.35
C ALA A 97 -2.10 -12.36 -13.72
N TRP A 98 -1.45 -11.42 -14.41
CA TRP A 98 -1.08 -10.11 -13.86
C TRP A 98 -2.05 -9.01 -14.23
N LEU A 99 -2.96 -9.27 -15.17
CA LEU A 99 -4.06 -8.36 -15.48
C LEU A 99 -4.94 -8.07 -14.25
N GLN A 100 -4.86 -8.93 -13.21
CA GLN A 100 -5.53 -8.78 -11.91
C GLN A 100 -4.73 -7.94 -10.89
N THR A 101 -3.47 -7.64 -11.17
CA THR A 101 -2.58 -6.95 -10.25
C THR A 101 -2.58 -5.44 -10.53
N PRO A 102 -2.68 -4.58 -9.49
CA PRO A 102 -2.62 -3.13 -9.65
C PRO A 102 -1.25 -2.68 -10.16
N LEU A 103 -1.21 -1.79 -11.16
CA LEU A 103 0.06 -1.25 -11.68
C LEU A 103 0.71 -0.25 -10.72
N ILE A 104 -0.12 0.52 -10.00
CA ILE A 104 0.31 1.48 -9.00
C ILE A 104 -0.26 1.08 -7.64
N LEU A 105 0.63 1.00 -6.66
CA LEU A 105 0.28 1.02 -5.25
C LEU A 105 1.05 2.14 -4.56
N PRO A 106 0.39 3.00 -3.75
CA PRO A 106 1.08 4.00 -2.95
C PRO A 106 2.14 3.36 -2.05
N GLU A 107 3.18 4.12 -1.70
CA GLU A 107 4.35 3.62 -0.95
C GLU A 107 4.02 2.86 0.34
N LEU A 108 3.04 3.32 1.12
CA LEU A 108 2.59 2.58 2.31
C LEU A 108 1.99 1.21 1.98
N ALA A 109 1.25 1.13 0.87
CA ALA A 109 0.71 -0.13 0.43
C ALA A 109 1.81 -1.10 -0.04
N ARG A 110 2.94 -0.55 -0.53
CA ARG A 110 4.11 -1.32 -0.97
C ARG A 110 5.00 -1.77 0.18
N ALA A 111 5.30 -0.88 1.12
CA ALA A 111 6.18 -1.15 2.26
C ALA A 111 5.72 -2.34 3.10
N HIS A 112 4.43 -2.68 3.05
CA HIS A 112 3.83 -3.76 3.82
C HIS A 112 3.45 -4.98 2.96
N ALA A 113 3.41 -4.85 1.63
CA ALA A 113 3.09 -5.96 0.73
C ALA A 113 4.22 -6.99 0.62
N GLY A 114 5.47 -6.62 0.94
CA GLY A 114 6.63 -7.51 1.12
C GLY A 114 7.13 -8.28 -0.10
N ALA A 115 6.25 -8.61 -1.05
CA ALA A 115 6.57 -9.28 -2.29
C ALA A 115 6.67 -8.26 -3.44
N PRO A 116 7.73 -8.33 -4.27
CA PRO A 116 7.84 -7.50 -5.45
C PRO A 116 6.65 -7.75 -6.39
N HIS A 117 6.21 -6.72 -7.10
CA HIS A 117 5.14 -6.87 -8.08
C HIS A 117 5.47 -8.00 -9.09
N PRO A 118 4.53 -8.95 -9.40
CA PRO A 118 4.78 -10.10 -10.28
C PRO A 118 5.40 -9.76 -11.65
N LEU A 119 5.01 -8.66 -12.27
CA LEU A 119 5.62 -8.12 -13.51
C LEU A 119 7.16 -8.01 -13.43
N LEU A 120 7.74 -7.76 -12.26
CA LEU A 120 9.19 -7.63 -12.10
C LEU A 120 9.95 -8.94 -12.30
N ALA A 121 9.30 -10.09 -12.10
CA ALA A 121 9.88 -11.38 -12.47
C ALA A 121 10.21 -11.46 -13.97
N HIS A 122 9.62 -10.57 -14.77
CA HIS A 122 9.81 -10.45 -16.22
C HIS A 122 10.63 -9.24 -16.62
N ALA A 123 11.19 -8.47 -15.68
CA ALA A 123 12.09 -7.37 -15.99
C ALA A 123 13.30 -7.83 -16.83
N GLY A 124 13.77 -9.07 -16.64
CA GLY A 124 14.83 -9.68 -17.45
C GLY A 124 14.43 -9.95 -18.91
N ARG A 125 13.13 -9.92 -19.25
CA ARG A 125 12.62 -10.12 -20.61
C ARG A 125 12.40 -8.82 -21.38
N VAL A 126 12.55 -7.65 -20.75
CA VAL A 126 12.35 -6.34 -21.42
C VAL A 126 13.19 -6.23 -22.69
N GLN A 127 14.43 -6.73 -22.68
CA GLN A 127 15.29 -6.69 -23.87
C GLN A 127 14.73 -7.53 -25.03
N GLN A 128 14.11 -8.68 -24.73
CA GLN A 128 13.47 -9.53 -25.75
C GLN A 128 12.26 -8.83 -26.37
N LEU A 129 11.47 -8.10 -25.56
CA LEU A 129 10.34 -7.29 -26.05
C LEU A 129 10.83 -6.15 -26.94
N VAL A 130 11.87 -5.44 -26.49
CA VAL A 130 12.53 -4.36 -27.24
C VAL A 130 13.06 -4.86 -28.59
N GLU A 131 13.66 -6.04 -28.62
CA GLU A 131 14.14 -6.67 -29.86
C GLU A 131 12.99 -7.08 -30.79
N LEU A 132 11.95 -7.72 -30.25
CA LEU A 132 10.78 -8.12 -31.04
C LEU A 132 10.07 -6.90 -31.64
N ARG A 133 9.90 -5.84 -30.85
CA ARG A 133 9.39 -4.55 -31.31
C ARG A 133 10.27 -3.94 -32.39
N GLY A 134 11.60 -4.07 -32.24
CA GLY A 134 12.59 -3.72 -33.26
C GLY A 134 12.35 -4.39 -34.60
N ARG A 135 11.95 -5.66 -34.59
CA ARG A 135 11.60 -6.41 -35.81
C ARG A 135 10.31 -5.91 -36.46
N LEU A 136 9.26 -5.67 -35.65
CA LEU A 136 7.96 -5.18 -36.15
C LEU A 136 8.04 -3.80 -36.81
N GLU A 137 8.88 -2.93 -36.28
CA GLU A 137 9.09 -1.59 -36.83
C GLU A 137 10.09 -1.57 -38.00
N HIS A 138 10.87 -2.63 -38.21
CA HIS A 138 11.94 -2.62 -39.20
C HIS A 138 11.38 -2.44 -40.61
N ARG A 139 11.94 -1.48 -41.36
CA ARG A 139 11.48 -1.10 -42.71
C ARG A 139 11.35 -2.31 -43.64
N SER A 140 12.31 -3.23 -43.61
CA SER A 140 12.32 -4.40 -44.49
C SER A 140 11.18 -5.36 -44.13
N VAL A 141 10.89 -5.56 -42.84
CA VAL A 141 9.79 -6.42 -42.40
C VAL A 141 8.45 -5.81 -42.79
N ARG A 142 8.26 -4.50 -42.54
CA ARG A 142 7.07 -3.76 -42.99
C ARG A 142 6.92 -3.75 -44.51
N GLY A 143 8.02 -3.76 -45.25
CA GLY A 143 8.03 -3.91 -46.71
C GLY A 143 7.33 -5.18 -47.19
N PHE A 144 7.35 -6.28 -46.42
CA PHE A 144 6.62 -7.51 -46.78
C PHE A 144 5.11 -7.44 -46.46
N ALA A 145 4.66 -6.52 -45.61
CA ALA A 145 3.23 -6.27 -45.35
C ALA A 145 2.62 -5.42 -46.48
N VAL A 146 2.12 -6.11 -47.51
CA VAL A 146 1.68 -5.52 -48.77
C VAL A 146 0.32 -4.82 -48.66
N ASP A 147 -0.65 -5.47 -48.02
CA ASP A 147 -2.01 -4.97 -47.87
C ASP A 147 -2.23 -4.25 -46.52
N GLU A 148 -3.31 -3.49 -46.43
CA GLU A 148 -3.66 -2.70 -45.23
C GLU A 148 -3.88 -3.61 -44.02
N ALA A 149 -4.58 -4.73 -44.19
CA ALA A 149 -4.82 -5.70 -43.13
C ALA A 149 -3.52 -6.28 -42.53
N ALA A 150 -2.51 -6.57 -43.36
CA ALA A 150 -1.20 -7.02 -42.91
C ALA A 150 -0.45 -5.95 -42.10
N ARG A 151 -0.61 -4.67 -42.47
CA ARG A 151 0.01 -3.55 -41.76
C ARG A 151 -0.69 -3.29 -40.42
N ASP A 152 -2.02 -3.29 -40.43
CA ASP A 152 -2.85 -3.17 -39.23
C ASP A 152 -2.51 -4.27 -38.21
N GLU A 153 -2.27 -5.49 -38.69
CA GLU A 153 -1.86 -6.59 -37.83
C GLU A 153 -0.46 -6.36 -37.20
N LEU A 154 0.52 -5.86 -37.97
CA LEU A 154 1.83 -5.50 -37.42
C LEU A 154 1.72 -4.37 -36.40
N ASP A 155 0.88 -3.38 -36.66
CA ASP A 155 0.63 -2.27 -35.75
C ASP A 155 -0.06 -2.76 -34.47
N HIS A 156 -1.00 -3.70 -34.59
CA HIS A 156 -1.64 -4.32 -33.42
C HIS A 156 -0.63 -5.06 -32.53
N LEU A 157 0.27 -5.85 -33.14
CA LEU A 157 1.34 -6.52 -32.41
C LEU A 157 2.32 -5.51 -31.77
N ASP A 158 2.68 -4.44 -32.47
CA ASP A 158 3.57 -3.39 -31.95
C ASP A 158 2.95 -2.69 -30.73
N ILE A 159 1.69 -2.27 -30.84
CA ILE A 159 0.95 -1.61 -29.76
C ILE A 159 0.91 -2.50 -28.52
N ALA A 160 0.61 -3.79 -28.68
CA ALA A 160 0.52 -4.71 -27.54
C ALA A 160 1.87 -4.92 -26.83
N LEU A 161 2.98 -5.00 -27.58
CA LEU A 161 4.32 -5.12 -27.01
C LEU A 161 4.78 -3.83 -26.34
N ASP A 162 4.47 -2.69 -26.93
CA ASP A 162 4.83 -1.40 -26.36
C ASP A 162 4.05 -1.10 -25.07
N GLU A 163 2.76 -1.44 -25.05
CA GLU A 163 1.94 -1.36 -23.85
C GLU A 163 2.56 -2.16 -22.70
N LEU A 164 3.04 -3.37 -22.98
CA LEU A 164 3.75 -4.19 -22.01
C LEU A 164 5.06 -3.55 -21.53
N ILE A 165 5.85 -2.96 -22.44
CA ILE A 165 7.09 -2.26 -22.05
C ILE A 165 6.77 -1.09 -21.11
N HIS A 166 5.76 -0.29 -21.42
CA HIS A 166 5.32 0.80 -20.55
C HIS A 166 4.81 0.29 -19.19
N GLN A 167 4.03 -0.78 -19.15
CA GLN A 167 3.58 -1.38 -17.88
C GLN A 167 4.75 -1.91 -17.04
N LEU A 168 5.75 -2.55 -17.65
CA LEU A 168 6.98 -2.98 -16.98
C LEU A 168 7.78 -1.78 -16.43
N ASN A 169 7.86 -0.70 -17.19
CA ASN A 169 8.48 0.55 -16.75
C ASN A 169 7.71 1.18 -15.58
N VAL A 170 6.38 1.24 -15.63
CA VAL A 170 5.52 1.75 -14.55
C VAL A 170 5.79 0.97 -13.26
N VAL A 171 5.78 -0.35 -13.31
CA VAL A 171 6.03 -1.17 -12.12
C VAL A 171 7.46 -0.97 -11.63
N GLY A 172 8.46 -1.00 -12.51
CA GLY A 172 9.86 -0.78 -12.15
C GLY A 172 10.13 0.60 -11.55
N ALA A 173 9.50 1.65 -12.06
CA ALA A 173 9.60 3.00 -11.55
C ALA A 173 8.83 3.18 -10.23
N THR A 174 7.66 2.53 -10.12
CA THR A 174 6.90 2.49 -8.87
C THR A 174 7.76 1.89 -7.77
N GLU A 175 8.38 0.72 -7.96
CA GLU A 175 9.27 0.09 -6.97
C GLU A 175 10.40 1.01 -6.47
N ARG A 176 11.04 1.75 -7.39
CA ARG A 176 12.08 2.72 -7.01
C ARG A 176 11.54 3.82 -6.09
N GLY A 177 10.30 4.23 -6.30
CA GLY A 177 9.64 5.29 -5.53
C GLY A 177 10.33 6.66 -5.69
N GLY A 178 9.98 7.59 -4.80
CA GLY A 178 10.53 8.94 -4.82
C GLY A 178 10.09 9.79 -6.03
N PRO A 179 10.55 11.05 -6.12
CA PRO A 179 10.11 11.98 -7.16
C PRO A 179 10.33 11.48 -8.59
N GLU A 180 11.55 11.04 -8.90
CA GLU A 180 11.91 10.56 -10.25
C GLU A 180 11.14 9.30 -10.63
N GLY A 181 10.92 8.39 -9.67
CA GLY A 181 10.10 7.20 -9.85
C GLY A 181 8.67 7.55 -10.24
N TRP A 182 8.02 8.42 -9.47
CA TRP A 182 6.64 8.83 -9.73
C TRP A 182 6.48 9.67 -11.01
N ALA A 183 7.46 10.51 -11.33
CA ALA A 183 7.51 11.23 -12.60
C ALA A 183 7.57 10.24 -13.78
N ALA A 184 8.43 9.23 -13.73
CA ALA A 184 8.50 8.21 -14.77
C ALA A 184 7.21 7.38 -14.88
N VAL A 185 6.60 7.02 -13.75
CA VAL A 185 5.28 6.35 -13.73
C VAL A 185 4.24 7.19 -14.48
N ARG A 186 4.16 8.48 -14.15
CA ARG A 186 3.24 9.43 -14.80
C ARG A 186 3.51 9.51 -16.31
N THR A 187 4.76 9.73 -16.72
CA THR A 187 5.15 9.82 -18.14
C THR A 187 4.77 8.57 -18.94
N ASN A 188 4.99 7.37 -18.40
CA ASN A 188 4.57 6.14 -19.07
C ASN A 188 3.05 6.03 -19.22
N LEU A 189 2.28 6.44 -18.20
CA LEU A 189 0.82 6.36 -18.23
C LEU A 189 0.19 7.43 -19.13
N GLU A 190 0.75 8.63 -19.17
CA GLU A 190 0.36 9.69 -20.11
C GLU A 190 0.60 9.21 -21.56
N ALA A 191 1.76 8.63 -21.86
CA ALA A 191 2.04 8.05 -23.17
C ALA A 191 1.09 6.90 -23.56
N LEU A 192 0.67 6.07 -22.59
CA LEU A 192 -0.35 5.03 -22.82
C LEU A 192 -1.75 5.61 -23.08
N ALA A 193 -2.09 6.72 -22.42
CA ALA A 193 -3.38 7.38 -22.55
C ALA A 193 -3.52 8.13 -23.89
N GLU A 194 -2.45 8.79 -24.34
CA GLU A 194 -2.41 9.58 -25.58
C GLU A 194 -2.37 8.72 -26.85
N ARG A 195 -2.07 7.42 -26.71
CA ARG A 195 -1.91 6.55 -27.87
C ARG A 195 -3.22 6.37 -28.65
N ASP A 196 -3.11 6.54 -29.96
CA ASP A 196 -4.14 6.11 -30.90
C ASP A 196 -4.16 4.58 -30.96
N ARG A 197 -5.35 4.01 -30.75
CA ARG A 197 -5.61 2.58 -30.92
C ARG A 197 -6.46 2.41 -32.18
N PRO A 198 -6.14 1.46 -33.07
CA PRO A 198 -6.95 1.19 -34.24
C PRO A 198 -8.39 0.86 -33.79
N LYS A 199 -9.36 1.48 -34.45
CA LYS A 199 -10.79 1.26 -34.19
C LYS A 199 -11.14 -0.13 -34.69
N HIS A 200 -11.31 -1.08 -33.77
CA HIS A 200 -11.79 -2.42 -34.08
C HIS A 200 -13.04 -2.71 -33.25
N GLU A 201 -13.83 -3.70 -33.68
CA GLU A 201 -14.99 -4.21 -32.94
C GLU A 201 -14.59 -4.49 -31.48
N GLY A 202 -15.04 -3.62 -30.56
CA GLY A 202 -14.56 -3.59 -29.18
C GLY A 202 -14.08 -2.24 -28.65
N ASP A 203 -14.27 -1.13 -29.41
CA ASP A 203 -13.93 0.27 -29.08
C ASP A 203 -14.12 0.66 -27.59
N ASP A 204 -15.11 0.10 -26.89
CA ASP A 204 -15.31 0.36 -25.45
C ASP A 204 -14.12 -0.07 -24.58
N LEU A 205 -13.46 -1.22 -24.82
CA LEU A 205 -12.35 -1.67 -23.96
C LEU A 205 -11.13 -0.79 -24.11
N SER A 206 -10.85 -0.36 -25.33
CA SER A 206 -9.79 0.60 -25.62
C SER A 206 -10.07 1.94 -24.94
N ALA A 207 -11.34 2.39 -24.95
CA ALA A 207 -11.76 3.60 -24.24
C ALA A 207 -11.63 3.46 -22.71
N LEU A 208 -12.09 2.34 -22.13
CA LEU A 208 -11.98 2.06 -20.69
C LEU A 208 -10.51 1.92 -20.25
N ALA A 209 -9.66 1.29 -21.06
CA ALA A 209 -8.23 1.19 -20.79
C ALA A 209 -7.56 2.57 -20.82
N ARG A 210 -7.90 3.41 -21.81
CA ARG A 210 -7.43 4.80 -21.87
C ARG A 210 -7.85 5.60 -20.63
N GLU A 211 -9.11 5.48 -20.23
CA GLU A 211 -9.63 6.12 -19.02
C GLU A 211 -8.89 5.65 -17.76
N ARG A 212 -8.58 4.34 -17.67
CA ARG A 212 -7.71 3.80 -16.60
C ARG A 212 -6.36 4.50 -16.58
N TRP A 213 -5.68 4.60 -17.73
CA TRP A 213 -4.37 5.24 -17.82
C TRP A 213 -4.39 6.71 -17.42
N GLN A 214 -5.44 7.45 -17.79
CA GLN A 214 -5.65 8.83 -17.38
C GLN A 214 -5.82 8.97 -15.85
N LEU A 215 -6.68 8.14 -15.25
CA LEU A 215 -6.91 8.14 -13.81
C LEU A 215 -5.62 7.77 -13.04
N LEU A 216 -4.88 6.77 -13.51
CA LEU A 216 -3.61 6.38 -12.90
C LEU A 216 -2.51 7.42 -13.09
N ALA A 217 -2.45 8.12 -14.22
CA ALA A 217 -1.52 9.22 -14.42
C ALA A 217 -1.80 10.38 -13.46
N ALA A 218 -3.08 10.71 -13.23
CA ALA A 218 -3.49 11.70 -12.24
C ALA A 218 -3.11 11.26 -10.81
N LEU A 219 -3.29 9.99 -10.47
CA LEU A 219 -2.87 9.44 -9.17
C LEU A 219 -1.33 9.46 -9.00
N ALA A 220 -0.59 9.17 -10.07
CA ALA A 220 0.86 9.24 -10.09
C ALA A 220 1.37 10.67 -9.87
N ARG A 221 0.69 11.66 -10.47
CA ARG A 221 0.99 13.09 -10.25
C ARG A 221 0.85 13.48 -8.78
N HIS A 222 -0.22 13.07 -8.10
CA HIS A 222 -0.36 13.33 -6.66
C HIS A 222 0.69 12.60 -5.82
N SER A 223 1.13 11.41 -6.25
CA SER A 223 2.21 10.68 -5.58
C SER A 223 3.57 11.37 -5.80
N GLU A 224 3.82 11.92 -6.99
CA GLU A 224 4.98 12.75 -7.33
C GLU A 224 5.00 14.03 -6.49
N ASP A 225 3.89 14.77 -6.42
CA ASP A 225 3.71 15.95 -5.54
C ASP A 225 4.09 15.59 -4.10
N CYS A 226 3.56 14.46 -3.61
CA CYS A 226 3.84 13.97 -2.28
C CYS A 226 5.29 13.61 -2.02
N ALA A 227 5.96 13.00 -2.99
CA ALA A 227 7.37 12.65 -2.90
C ALA A 227 8.27 13.90 -2.92
N ASN A 228 7.82 14.97 -3.60
CA ASN A 228 8.49 16.27 -3.62
C ASN A 228 8.19 17.14 -2.40
N GLY A 229 7.27 16.73 -1.51
CA GLY A 229 6.81 17.58 -0.41
C GLY A 229 5.87 18.72 -0.86
N THR A 230 5.32 18.64 -2.07
CA THR A 230 4.33 19.58 -2.61
C THR A 230 2.92 19.09 -2.28
N HIS A 231 2.09 19.97 -1.71
CA HIS A 231 0.75 19.60 -1.26
C HIS A 231 -0.29 20.64 -1.70
N PRO A 232 -0.98 20.39 -2.82
CA PRO A 232 -2.12 21.20 -3.23
C PRO A 232 -3.20 21.25 -2.13
N PRO A 233 -3.88 22.38 -1.93
CA PRO A 233 -4.87 22.53 -0.85
C PRO A 233 -6.07 21.59 -0.97
N ASN A 234 -6.35 21.06 -2.16
CA ASN A 234 -7.43 20.11 -2.45
C ASN A 234 -6.93 18.70 -2.77
N GLN A 235 -5.71 18.34 -2.34
CA GLN A 235 -5.08 17.07 -2.71
C GLN A 235 -5.87 15.86 -2.17
N VAL A 236 -6.45 15.95 -0.97
CA VAL A 236 -7.24 14.86 -0.38
C VAL A 236 -8.50 14.63 -1.22
N GLU A 237 -9.27 15.68 -1.47
CA GLU A 237 -10.51 15.60 -2.25
C GLU A 237 -10.25 15.13 -3.68
N ALA A 238 -9.14 15.56 -4.29
CA ALA A 238 -8.74 15.12 -5.62
C ALA A 238 -8.42 13.63 -5.66
N VAL A 239 -7.67 13.11 -4.68
CA VAL A 239 -7.35 11.67 -4.59
C VAL A 239 -8.59 10.84 -4.28
N GLU A 240 -9.52 11.34 -3.44
CA GLU A 240 -10.81 10.70 -3.20
C GLU A 240 -11.67 10.63 -4.47
N ALA A 241 -11.72 11.70 -5.25
CA ALA A 241 -12.42 11.72 -6.53
C ALA A 241 -11.84 10.71 -7.52
N LEU A 242 -10.50 10.56 -7.56
CA LEU A 242 -9.85 9.52 -8.36
C LEU A 242 -10.23 8.11 -7.90
N ALA A 243 -10.31 7.86 -6.60
CA ALA A 243 -10.74 6.58 -6.08
C ALA A 243 -12.19 6.24 -6.49
N VAL A 244 -13.09 7.23 -6.46
CA VAL A 244 -14.47 7.08 -6.94
C VAL A 244 -14.51 6.81 -8.45
N GLY A 245 -13.69 7.53 -9.23
CA GLY A 245 -13.55 7.31 -10.68
C GLY A 245 -13.08 5.89 -11.00
N LEU A 246 -12.07 5.39 -10.30
CA LEU A 246 -11.55 4.03 -10.46
C LEU A 246 -12.61 2.98 -10.08
N ASP A 247 -13.37 3.14 -8.99
CA ASP A 247 -14.48 2.24 -8.66
C ASP A 247 -15.56 2.22 -9.76
N GLY A 248 -15.92 3.39 -10.29
CA GLY A 248 -16.85 3.51 -11.40
C GLY A 248 -16.36 2.79 -12.66
N LEU A 249 -15.06 2.91 -12.94
CA LEU A 249 -14.41 2.24 -14.07
C LEU A 249 -14.39 0.72 -13.88
N ALA A 250 -14.05 0.22 -12.70
CA ALA A 250 -14.10 -1.21 -12.38
C ALA A 250 -15.50 -1.82 -12.58
N LYS A 251 -16.56 -1.12 -12.14
CA LYS A 251 -17.95 -1.54 -12.39
C LYS A 251 -18.25 -1.66 -13.88
N ARG A 252 -17.84 -0.67 -14.68
CA ARG A 252 -18.05 -0.68 -16.14
C ARG A 252 -17.32 -1.83 -16.84
N PHE A 253 -16.13 -2.20 -16.39
CA PHE A 253 -15.46 -3.42 -16.87
C PHE A 253 -16.26 -4.69 -16.54
N ASN A 254 -16.82 -4.79 -15.34
CA ASN A 254 -17.62 -5.94 -14.89
C ASN A 254 -19.01 -6.03 -15.56
N GLU A 255 -19.60 -4.91 -15.93
CA GLU A 255 -20.95 -4.83 -16.52
C GLU A 255 -21.02 -5.18 -18.01
N ARG A 256 -19.86 -5.32 -18.70
CA ARG A 256 -19.86 -5.76 -20.11
C ARG A 256 -20.44 -7.17 -20.24
N LYS A 257 -21.22 -7.42 -21.30
CA LYS A 257 -21.89 -8.71 -21.55
C LYS A 257 -21.49 -9.31 -22.91
N PRO A 258 -20.89 -10.52 -22.94
CA PRO A 258 -20.26 -11.22 -21.81
C PRO A 258 -18.92 -10.54 -21.44
N PRO A 259 -18.55 -10.47 -20.15
CA PRO A 259 -17.27 -9.91 -19.77
C PRO A 259 -16.17 -10.92 -20.13
N SER A 260 -15.20 -10.49 -20.95
CA SER A 260 -14.02 -11.31 -21.24
C SER A 260 -13.23 -11.59 -19.95
N VAL A 261 -12.43 -12.65 -19.95
CA VAL A 261 -11.52 -12.96 -18.82
C VAL A 261 -10.60 -11.76 -18.53
N GLU A 262 -10.12 -11.10 -19.58
CA GLU A 262 -9.30 -9.89 -19.50
C GLU A 262 -10.03 -8.70 -18.89
N ALA A 263 -11.30 -8.47 -19.24
CA ALA A 263 -12.11 -7.40 -18.66
C ALA A 263 -12.33 -7.61 -17.16
N ARG A 264 -12.66 -8.85 -16.74
CA ARG A 264 -12.80 -9.19 -15.31
C ARG A 264 -11.48 -9.04 -14.56
N ALA A 265 -10.39 -9.50 -15.15
CA ALA A 265 -9.08 -9.37 -14.53
C ALA A 265 -8.71 -7.89 -14.34
N THR A 266 -8.89 -7.09 -15.39
CA THR A 266 -8.66 -5.64 -15.34
C THR A 266 -9.53 -4.96 -14.29
N ALA A 267 -10.81 -5.35 -14.17
CA ALA A 267 -11.69 -4.82 -13.12
C ALA A 267 -11.10 -5.04 -11.71
N LEU A 268 -10.60 -6.24 -11.42
CA LEU A 268 -9.97 -6.55 -10.12
C LEU A 268 -8.72 -5.69 -9.85
N ALA A 269 -7.90 -5.46 -10.88
CA ALA A 269 -6.75 -4.57 -10.76
C ALA A 269 -7.18 -3.12 -10.47
N VAL A 270 -8.19 -2.62 -11.19
CA VAL A 270 -8.74 -1.27 -11.00
C VAL A 270 -9.37 -1.10 -9.61
N GLU A 271 -10.07 -2.12 -9.09
CA GLU A 271 -10.58 -2.10 -7.71
C GLU A 271 -9.44 -2.03 -6.68
N ALA A 272 -8.33 -2.73 -6.92
CA ALA A 272 -7.15 -2.66 -6.08
C ALA A 272 -6.49 -1.27 -6.14
N GLU A 273 -6.41 -0.66 -7.32
CA GLU A 273 -5.94 0.72 -7.52
C GLU A 273 -6.83 1.73 -6.79
N ALA A 274 -8.16 1.57 -6.86
CA ALA A 274 -9.12 2.39 -6.12
C ALA A 274 -8.96 2.27 -4.61
N ARG A 275 -8.74 1.05 -4.09
CA ARG A 275 -8.39 0.84 -2.68
C ARG A 275 -7.07 1.53 -2.31
N GLY A 276 -6.05 1.42 -3.16
CA GLY A 276 -4.79 2.15 -2.99
C GLY A 276 -4.98 3.66 -2.89
N ALA A 277 -5.74 4.24 -3.82
CA ALA A 277 -6.07 5.67 -3.81
C ALA A 277 -6.78 6.10 -2.52
N ARG A 278 -7.77 5.32 -2.03
CA ARG A 278 -8.39 5.57 -0.72
C ARG A 278 -7.39 5.56 0.43
N THR A 279 -6.51 4.57 0.47
CA THR A 279 -5.45 4.48 1.48
C THR A 279 -4.57 5.73 1.45
N LEU A 280 -4.20 6.22 0.26
CA LEU A 280 -3.45 7.47 0.12
C LEU A 280 -4.23 8.69 0.62
N ALA A 281 -5.50 8.85 0.23
CA ALA A 281 -6.34 9.97 0.68
C ALA A 281 -6.46 10.02 2.21
N ARG A 282 -6.74 8.88 2.83
CA ARG A 282 -6.82 8.72 4.29
C ARG A 282 -5.51 9.06 4.98
N TRP A 283 -4.40 8.67 4.36
CA TRP A 283 -3.08 8.99 4.85
C TRP A 283 -2.80 10.50 4.78
N LEU A 284 -3.14 11.14 3.66
CA LEU A 284 -3.00 12.60 3.50
C LEU A 284 -3.87 13.36 4.51
N SER A 285 -5.09 12.88 4.77
CA SER A 285 -5.98 13.42 5.80
C SER A 285 -5.39 13.26 7.21
N SER A 286 -4.82 12.09 7.53
CA SER A 286 -4.14 11.82 8.81
C SER A 286 -2.94 12.73 9.01
N ARG A 287 -2.13 12.89 7.96
CA ARG A 287 -0.97 13.77 7.94
C ARG A 287 -1.36 15.22 8.23
N ALA A 288 -2.47 15.70 7.69
CA ALA A 288 -2.93 17.06 7.94
C ALA A 288 -3.22 17.35 9.43
N ARG A 289 -3.39 16.32 10.26
CA ARG A 289 -3.64 16.37 11.71
C ARG A 289 -2.38 16.13 12.56
N LEU A 290 -1.28 15.70 11.94
CA LEU A 290 0.03 15.59 12.58
C LEU A 290 0.78 16.93 12.43
N PRO A 291 1.18 17.59 13.54
CA PRO A 291 1.95 18.84 13.47
C PRO A 291 3.29 18.61 12.77
N GLY A 292 3.84 19.63 12.11
CA GLY A 292 5.11 19.54 11.37
C GLY A 292 5.13 18.56 10.19
N ALA A 293 4.16 17.65 10.09
CA ALA A 293 4.13 16.61 9.06
C ALA A 293 3.77 17.18 7.69
N ARG A 294 2.97 18.26 7.64
CA ARG A 294 2.58 18.95 6.39
C ARG A 294 3.77 19.48 5.59
N GLU A 295 4.89 19.75 6.25
CA GLU A 295 6.09 20.34 5.65
C GLU A 295 7.11 19.27 5.23
N ARG A 296 6.91 18.01 5.63
CA ARG A 296 7.85 16.91 5.34
C ARG A 296 7.37 16.05 4.16
N PRO A 297 8.27 15.63 3.26
CA PRO A 297 7.95 14.67 2.21
C PRO A 297 7.35 13.37 2.75
N LEU A 298 6.45 12.73 1.97
CA LEU A 298 5.87 11.42 2.31
C LEU A 298 6.89 10.37 2.74
N PRO A 299 7.98 10.17 1.97
CA PRO A 299 8.95 9.13 2.27
C PRO A 299 9.58 9.26 3.66
N GLU A 300 9.85 10.49 4.11
CA GLU A 300 10.39 10.74 5.45
C GLU A 300 9.38 10.40 6.54
N LEU A 301 8.10 10.73 6.31
CA LEU A 301 7.01 10.37 7.23
C LEU A 301 6.84 8.86 7.31
N TYR A 302 6.98 8.15 6.20
CA TYR A 302 6.99 6.69 6.20
C TYR A 302 8.15 6.12 6.99
N GLN A 303 9.37 6.64 6.83
CA GLN A 303 10.52 6.20 7.61
C GLN A 303 10.34 6.44 9.11
N ALA A 304 9.62 7.50 9.51
CA ALA A 304 9.31 7.76 10.92
C ALA A 304 8.21 6.83 11.48
N VAL A 305 7.18 6.54 10.68
CA VAL A 305 5.99 5.81 11.08
C VAL A 305 6.17 4.29 11.03
N ILE A 306 6.80 3.77 9.98
CA ILE A 306 6.92 2.33 9.71
C ILE A 306 7.57 1.57 10.88
N PRO A 307 8.64 2.05 11.53
CA PRO A 307 9.22 1.36 12.69
C PRO A 307 8.24 1.21 13.88
N SER A 308 7.24 2.09 13.95
CA SER A 308 6.16 2.03 14.94
C SER A 308 4.96 1.20 14.48
N MET A 309 4.94 0.67 13.25
CA MET A 309 3.85 -0.19 12.79
C MET A 309 4.02 -1.62 13.32
N PRO A 310 2.93 -2.29 13.75
CA PRO A 310 2.98 -3.72 14.03
C PRO A 310 3.39 -4.52 12.79
N ALA A 311 4.14 -5.60 12.98
CA ALA A 311 4.55 -6.46 11.87
C ALA A 311 3.35 -7.11 11.16
N GLY A 312 3.44 -7.24 9.82
CA GLY A 312 2.43 -7.90 8.99
C GLY A 312 1.08 -7.18 8.94
N VAL A 313 1.04 -5.88 9.20
CA VAL A 313 -0.16 -5.04 9.03
C VAL A 313 -0.39 -4.86 7.54
N ASP A 314 -1.60 -5.08 7.06
CA ASP A 314 -1.94 -4.80 5.66
C ASP A 314 -2.10 -3.28 5.44
N PRO A 315 -2.06 -2.79 4.19
CA PRO A 315 -2.11 -1.36 3.89
C PRO A 315 -3.34 -0.63 4.44
N GLN A 316 -4.50 -1.28 4.45
CA GLN A 316 -5.74 -0.69 4.93
C GLN A 316 -5.68 -0.54 6.46
N SER A 317 -5.24 -1.59 7.15
CA SER A 317 -5.02 -1.56 8.60
C SER A 317 -3.95 -0.54 9.00
N ALA A 318 -2.90 -0.35 8.18
CA ALA A 318 -1.89 0.68 8.42
C ALA A 318 -2.50 2.10 8.34
N ALA A 319 -3.36 2.37 7.36
CA ALA A 319 -4.08 3.64 7.28
C ALA A 319 -5.04 3.84 8.46
N ASP A 320 -5.78 2.80 8.88
CA ASP A 320 -6.64 2.85 10.07
C ASP A 320 -5.84 3.19 11.35
N LEU A 321 -4.66 2.58 11.52
CA LEU A 321 -3.78 2.86 12.64
C LEU A 321 -3.28 4.30 12.60
N LEU A 322 -2.91 4.81 11.42
CA LEU A 322 -2.42 6.19 11.28
C LEU A 322 -3.47 7.23 11.58
N GLU A 323 -4.71 7.02 11.15
CA GLU A 323 -5.83 7.89 11.52
C GLU A 323 -6.03 7.90 13.03
N SER A 324 -5.97 6.73 13.66
CA SER A 324 -6.07 6.59 15.12
C SER A 324 -4.94 7.32 15.83
N TRP A 325 -3.70 7.16 15.36
CA TRP A 325 -2.53 7.83 15.95
C TRP A 325 -2.57 9.33 15.76
N ALA A 326 -3.02 9.82 14.60
CA ALA A 326 -3.21 11.24 14.36
C ALA A 326 -4.27 11.84 15.30
N GLY A 327 -5.36 11.11 15.55
CA GLY A 327 -6.34 11.47 16.57
C GLY A 327 -5.72 11.54 17.98
N LEU A 328 -4.96 10.53 18.38
CA LEU A 328 -4.27 10.51 19.67
C LEU A 328 -3.21 11.60 19.81
N ALA A 329 -2.57 11.99 18.72
CA ALA A 329 -1.65 13.13 18.70
C ALA A 329 -2.40 14.44 19.01
N ALA A 330 -3.59 14.65 18.43
CA ALA A 330 -4.41 15.81 18.76
C ALA A 330 -4.87 15.80 20.23
N VAL A 331 -5.17 14.61 20.78
CA VAL A 331 -5.50 14.44 22.20
C VAL A 331 -4.31 14.77 23.10
N SER A 332 -3.10 14.31 22.79
CA SER A 332 -1.90 14.58 23.60
C SER A 332 -1.55 16.08 23.65
N ARG A 333 -1.92 16.84 22.62
CA ARG A 333 -1.80 18.30 22.54
C ARG A 333 -2.99 19.08 23.11
N GLN A 334 -4.01 18.38 23.63
CA GLN A 334 -5.23 18.99 24.16
C GLN A 334 -6.05 19.75 23.09
N GLU A 335 -5.86 19.44 21.81
CA GLU A 335 -6.62 20.02 20.69
C GLU A 335 -7.96 19.31 20.48
N SER A 336 -8.06 18.06 20.92
CA SER A 336 -9.28 17.26 20.83
C SER A 336 -9.53 16.55 22.17
N PRO A 337 -10.78 16.52 22.66
CA PRO A 337 -11.11 15.75 23.85
C PRO A 337 -11.10 14.25 23.52
N ALA A 338 -10.91 13.42 24.55
CA ALA A 338 -10.97 11.96 24.45
C ALA A 338 -11.75 11.37 25.62
N PHE A 339 -12.34 10.20 25.42
CA PHE A 339 -12.82 9.39 26.54
C PHE A 339 -11.59 8.88 27.30
N ALA A 340 -11.32 9.47 28.46
CA ALA A 340 -10.09 9.23 29.19
C ALA A 340 -10.34 9.15 30.70
N LEU A 341 -9.51 8.35 31.36
CA LEU A 341 -9.34 8.31 32.80
C LEU A 341 -7.95 8.83 33.12
N ASP A 342 -7.90 9.98 33.78
CA ASP A 342 -6.67 10.68 34.11
C ASP A 342 -6.46 10.70 35.63
N ASP A 343 -6.54 9.51 36.24
CA ASP A 343 -6.28 9.30 37.67
C ASP A 343 -5.10 8.35 37.85
N PHE A 344 -3.95 8.94 38.22
CA PHE A 344 -2.71 8.23 38.54
C PHE A 344 -2.44 8.18 40.06
N GLY A 345 -3.38 8.63 40.91
CA GLY A 345 -3.17 8.73 42.36
C GLY A 345 -2.91 7.39 43.06
N TRP A 346 -3.25 6.28 42.40
CA TRP A 346 -3.05 4.91 42.91
C TRP A 346 -1.65 4.33 42.62
N VAL A 347 -0.87 4.91 41.71
CA VAL A 347 0.31 4.26 41.12
C VAL A 347 1.43 4.05 42.15
N GLU A 348 1.75 5.06 42.97
CA GLU A 348 2.79 4.95 44.00
C GLU A 348 2.43 3.90 45.04
N ALA A 349 1.19 3.95 45.56
CA ALA A 349 0.70 2.98 46.54
C ALA A 349 0.71 1.55 46.00
N TRP A 350 0.35 1.36 44.73
CA TRP A 350 0.42 0.06 44.06
C TRP A 350 1.86 -0.46 43.97
N ALA A 351 2.81 0.37 43.54
CA ALA A 351 4.22 -0.02 43.42
C ALA A 351 4.82 -0.39 44.79
N THR A 352 4.55 0.40 45.83
CA THR A 352 4.98 0.12 47.20
C THR A 352 4.38 -1.18 47.74
N SER A 353 3.09 -1.44 47.46
CA SER A 353 2.42 -2.69 47.83
C SER A 353 3.05 -3.92 47.15
N HIS A 354 3.51 -3.80 45.90
CA HIS A 354 4.24 -4.88 45.22
C HIS A 354 5.57 -5.20 45.91
N CYS A 355 6.36 -4.19 46.29
CA CYS A 355 7.59 -4.38 47.05
C CYS A 355 7.33 -5.02 48.42
N ALA A 356 6.29 -4.57 49.14
CA ALA A 356 5.93 -5.09 50.46
C ALA A 356 5.50 -6.56 50.44
N ARG A 357 4.73 -6.99 49.43
CA ARG A 357 4.30 -8.39 49.27
C ARG A 357 5.46 -9.37 49.16
N LYS A 358 6.57 -8.99 48.51
CA LYS A 358 7.77 -9.83 48.44
C LYS A 358 8.54 -9.90 49.76
N ARG A 359 8.56 -8.82 50.55
CA ARG A 359 9.18 -8.81 51.90
C ARG A 359 8.51 -9.80 52.85
N LEU A 360 7.21 -10.09 52.67
CA LEU A 360 6.48 -11.07 53.48
C LEU A 360 6.75 -12.53 53.08
N GLY A 361 7.40 -12.78 51.94
CA GLY A 361 7.87 -14.11 51.56
C GLY A 361 9.18 -14.43 52.26
N LEU A 362 9.24 -15.56 52.98
CA LEU A 362 10.40 -16.03 53.78
C LEU A 362 11.76 -16.12 53.03
N PHE A 363 11.79 -15.92 51.71
CA PHE A 363 12.99 -15.97 50.86
C PHE A 363 13.02 -14.88 49.77
N GLY A 364 12.22 -13.82 49.89
CA GLY A 364 12.20 -12.74 48.89
C GLY A 364 13.34 -11.74 49.08
N ASP A 365 14.11 -11.46 48.03
CA ASP A 365 15.04 -10.33 48.05
C ASP A 365 14.27 -9.03 48.29
N GLU A 366 14.83 -8.13 49.08
CA GLU A 366 14.28 -6.81 49.31
C GLU A 366 14.25 -6.03 47.99
N GLU A 367 13.04 -5.67 47.55
CA GLU A 367 12.81 -4.84 46.36
C GLU A 367 12.49 -3.40 46.79
N SER A 368 13.05 -2.44 46.07
CA SER A 368 12.69 -1.03 46.15
C SER A 368 12.21 -0.51 44.79
N VAL A 369 11.33 0.48 44.81
CA VAL A 369 10.88 1.16 43.59
C VAL A 369 11.99 2.08 43.11
N ALA A 370 12.57 1.80 41.94
CA ALA A 370 13.62 2.63 41.35
C ALA A 370 13.04 3.77 40.52
N SER A 371 11.99 3.49 39.75
CA SER A 371 11.26 4.51 38.99
C SER A 371 9.83 4.08 38.72
N ILE A 372 8.96 5.07 38.51
CA ILE A 372 7.58 4.90 38.08
C ILE A 372 7.38 5.82 36.88
N THR A 373 6.87 5.27 35.79
CA THR A 373 6.55 6.02 34.57
C THR A 373 5.05 5.86 34.28
N PRO A 374 4.23 6.90 34.53
CA PRO A 374 2.82 6.88 34.16
C PRO A 374 2.64 7.07 32.65
N PHE A 375 1.64 6.42 32.08
CA PHE A 375 1.23 6.61 30.69
C PHE A 375 -0.26 6.28 30.52
N LEU A 376 -0.86 6.76 29.44
CA LEU A 376 -2.22 6.44 29.05
C LEU A 376 -2.23 5.28 28.05
N LEU A 377 -3.03 4.27 28.37
CA LEU A 377 -3.19 3.07 27.58
C LEU A 377 -4.49 3.13 26.78
N PRO A 378 -4.46 3.04 25.43
CA PRO A 378 -5.66 2.89 24.64
C PRO A 378 -6.26 1.49 24.83
N MET A 379 -7.54 1.46 25.20
CA MET A 379 -8.34 0.25 25.37
C MET A 379 -9.57 0.34 24.48
N TRP A 380 -9.84 -0.70 23.69
CA TRP A 380 -11.14 -0.84 23.04
C TRP A 380 -12.17 -1.25 24.08
N VAL A 381 -13.35 -0.64 24.04
CA VAL A 381 -14.43 -0.88 25.00
C VAL A 381 -15.66 -1.39 24.27
N ALA A 382 -16.25 -2.46 24.77
CA ALA A 382 -17.52 -2.99 24.29
C ALA A 382 -18.48 -3.24 25.46
N SER A 383 -19.77 -2.99 25.23
CA SER A 383 -20.83 -3.55 26.06
C SER A 383 -20.94 -5.04 25.76
N LEU A 384 -21.00 -5.86 26.81
CA LEU A 384 -21.12 -7.32 26.72
C LEU A 384 -22.44 -7.76 27.33
N GLY A 385 -23.31 -8.35 26.52
CA GLY A 385 -24.45 -9.14 26.98
C GLY A 385 -24.14 -10.63 26.88
N TYR A 386 -24.41 -11.40 27.93
CA TYR A 386 -24.18 -12.86 27.92
C TYR A 386 -25.18 -13.57 28.85
N SER A 387 -25.38 -14.86 28.63
CA SER A 387 -26.16 -15.72 29.51
C SER A 387 -25.24 -16.46 30.45
N GLN A 388 -25.57 -16.50 31.74
CA GLN A 388 -24.88 -17.35 32.70
C GLN A 388 -25.85 -18.43 33.20
N HIS A 389 -25.40 -19.70 33.20
CA HIS A 389 -26.18 -20.75 33.84
C HIS A 389 -26.25 -20.46 35.34
N SER A 390 -27.46 -20.20 35.81
CA SER A 390 -27.79 -20.37 37.22
C SER A 390 -27.48 -21.82 37.60
N LYS A 391 -26.77 -22.05 38.72
CA LYS A 391 -26.51 -23.41 39.23
C LYS A 391 -27.79 -24.18 39.62
N SER A 392 -28.97 -23.61 39.39
CA SER A 392 -30.27 -24.27 39.52
C SER A 392 -30.58 -25.14 38.31
N LEU A 393 -30.80 -26.44 38.54
CA LEU A 393 -31.23 -27.44 37.54
C LEU A 393 -32.55 -27.09 36.81
N LEU A 394 -33.28 -26.08 37.28
CA LEU A 394 -34.57 -25.64 36.73
C LEU A 394 -34.59 -24.14 36.34
N GLY A 395 -33.45 -23.45 36.40
CA GLY A 395 -33.37 -22.00 36.18
C GLY A 395 -33.03 -21.63 34.74
N GLY A 396 -33.90 -20.85 34.08
CA GLY A 396 -33.58 -20.17 32.83
C GLY A 396 -32.31 -19.32 32.96
N GLY A 397 -31.55 -19.19 31.86
CA GLY A 397 -30.33 -18.38 31.84
C GLY A 397 -30.62 -16.93 32.21
N VAL A 398 -29.88 -16.37 33.16
CA VAL A 398 -29.99 -14.94 33.51
C VAL A 398 -29.16 -14.16 32.51
N GLU A 399 -29.76 -13.18 31.85
CA GLU A 399 -29.03 -12.23 31.01
C GLU A 399 -28.20 -11.31 31.92
N GLN A 400 -26.89 -11.35 31.73
CA GLN A 400 -25.92 -10.51 32.42
C GLN A 400 -25.41 -9.44 31.46
N ARG A 401 -25.13 -8.26 32.01
CA ARG A 401 -24.49 -7.16 31.28
C ARG A 401 -23.19 -6.79 31.97
N ALA A 402 -22.14 -6.64 31.18
CA ALA A 402 -20.82 -6.28 31.64
C ALA A 402 -20.15 -5.31 30.67
N LEU A 403 -19.04 -4.73 31.11
CA LEU A 403 -18.13 -3.99 30.24
C LEU A 403 -16.94 -4.89 29.88
N ALA A 404 -16.62 -4.98 28.61
CA ALA A 404 -15.46 -5.71 28.11
C ALA A 404 -14.41 -4.70 27.63
N LEU A 405 -13.18 -4.83 28.12
CA LEU A 405 -12.04 -4.01 27.68
C LEU A 405 -11.00 -4.90 27.02
N LEU A 406 -10.53 -4.48 25.86
CA LEU A 406 -9.52 -5.15 25.07
C LEU A 406 -8.33 -4.21 24.89
N ASP A 407 -7.14 -4.64 25.29
CA ASP A 407 -5.93 -3.83 25.15
C ASP A 407 -5.61 -3.57 23.68
N ALA A 408 -5.62 -2.30 23.27
CA ALA A 408 -5.39 -1.93 21.88
C ALA A 408 -3.92 -2.08 21.46
N THR A 409 -2.97 -2.19 22.40
CA THR A 409 -1.53 -2.29 22.16
C THR A 409 -1.04 -3.71 21.83
N ALA A 410 -1.91 -4.73 21.93
CA ALA A 410 -1.61 -6.10 21.54
C ALA A 410 -2.40 -6.51 20.29
N ARG A 411 -1.70 -6.75 19.17
CA ARG A 411 -2.35 -7.23 17.94
C ARG A 411 -2.71 -8.71 17.99
N LEU A 412 -1.81 -9.54 18.50
CA LEU A 412 -2.00 -10.99 18.59
C LEU A 412 -2.46 -11.38 19.99
N ASN A 413 -3.62 -12.03 20.07
CA ASN A 413 -4.25 -12.43 21.34
C ASN A 413 -4.33 -11.28 22.37
N PRO A 414 -4.97 -10.15 22.03
CA PRO A 414 -5.11 -9.04 22.96
C PRO A 414 -5.73 -9.48 24.29
N PRO A 415 -5.15 -9.09 25.44
CA PRO A 415 -5.77 -9.31 26.75
C PRO A 415 -7.19 -8.74 26.81
N LEU A 416 -8.13 -9.58 27.26
CA LEU A 416 -9.52 -9.21 27.49
C LEU A 416 -9.82 -9.18 28.99
N THR A 417 -10.30 -8.05 29.49
CA THR A 417 -10.84 -7.92 30.83
C THR A 417 -12.36 -7.73 30.76
N VAL A 418 -13.11 -8.49 31.56
CA VAL A 418 -14.57 -8.33 31.70
C VAL A 418 -14.89 -7.82 33.10
N LEU A 419 -15.50 -6.65 33.17
CA LEU A 419 -15.92 -5.99 34.40
C LEU A 419 -17.44 -6.14 34.54
N GLY A 420 -17.87 -6.98 35.48
CA GLY A 420 -19.30 -7.12 35.81
C GLY A 420 -19.88 -5.84 36.42
N SER A 421 -19.07 -5.13 37.21
CA SER A 421 -19.40 -3.82 37.78
C SER A 421 -18.29 -2.84 37.45
N PRO A 422 -18.36 -2.12 36.30
CA PRO A 422 -17.30 -1.19 35.91
C PRO A 422 -17.18 -0.03 36.93
N PRO A 423 -15.95 0.39 37.29
CA PRO A 423 -15.72 1.51 38.19
C PRO A 423 -16.48 2.76 37.76
N GLU A 424 -17.00 3.54 38.71
CA GLU A 424 -17.74 4.78 38.42
C GLU A 424 -16.94 5.75 37.54
N PRO A 425 -15.63 5.98 37.78
CA PRO A 425 -14.83 6.82 36.90
C PRO A 425 -14.86 6.34 35.45
N LEU A 426 -14.71 5.02 35.23
CA LEU A 426 -14.73 4.44 33.88
C LEU A 426 -16.09 4.61 33.20
N ARG A 427 -17.19 4.49 33.95
CA ARG A 427 -18.53 4.76 33.41
C ARG A 427 -18.70 6.22 33.01
N ALA A 428 -18.27 7.16 33.87
CA ALA A 428 -18.33 8.59 33.58
C ALA A 428 -17.44 8.98 32.37
N ALA A 429 -16.26 8.38 32.27
CA ALA A 429 -15.33 8.61 31.16
C ALA A 429 -15.86 8.07 29.81
N LEU A 430 -16.84 7.17 29.80
CA LEU A 430 -17.47 6.67 28.56
C LEU A 430 -18.63 7.55 28.10
N THR A 431 -19.15 8.44 28.94
CA THR A 431 -20.27 9.34 28.60
C THR A 431 -19.81 10.76 28.29
N HIS A 432 -18.69 11.20 28.86
CA HIS A 432 -18.18 12.56 28.68
C HIS A 432 -16.72 12.54 28.26
N PRO A 433 -16.37 12.96 27.04
CA PRO A 433 -14.98 13.09 26.65
C PRO A 433 -14.35 14.25 27.42
N ILE A 434 -13.14 14.05 27.94
CA ILE A 434 -12.39 15.01 28.75
C ILE A 434 -11.06 15.39 28.09
N GLY A 435 -10.51 16.53 28.46
CA GLY A 435 -9.14 16.89 28.11
C GLY A 435 -8.15 16.07 28.93
N VAL A 436 -7.10 15.57 28.28
CA VAL A 436 -6.03 14.79 28.93
C VAL A 436 -4.95 15.75 29.46
N ARG A 437 -4.57 15.62 30.73
CA ARG A 437 -3.47 16.44 31.29
C ARG A 437 -2.15 15.77 30.94
N THR A 438 -1.48 16.30 29.90
CA THR A 438 -0.10 15.99 29.45
C THR A 438 0.45 14.66 29.97
N ALA A 439 0.09 13.56 29.32
CA ALA A 439 0.61 12.23 29.60
C ALA A 439 1.11 11.57 28.32
N THR A 440 2.13 10.73 28.44
CA THR A 440 2.57 9.85 27.35
C THR A 440 1.43 8.90 26.98
N ILE A 441 1.05 8.83 25.70
CA ILE A 441 -0.03 7.95 25.21
C ILE A 441 0.58 6.79 24.43
N ALA A 442 0.21 5.55 24.75
CA ALA A 442 0.60 4.38 23.99
C ALA A 442 -0.08 4.31 22.63
N LEU A 443 0.67 3.91 21.60
CA LEU A 443 0.11 3.71 20.26
C LEU A 443 -0.69 2.41 20.18
N PRO A 444 -1.96 2.44 19.73
CA PRO A 444 -2.69 1.23 19.43
C PRO A 444 -1.96 0.44 18.33
N ALA A 445 -2.02 -0.88 18.44
CA ALA A 445 -1.53 -1.87 17.48
C ALA A 445 -2.68 -2.63 16.81
N THR A 446 -3.93 -2.26 17.13
CA THR A 446 -5.15 -2.87 16.59
C THR A 446 -6.07 -1.81 16.01
N THR A 447 -6.74 -2.16 14.91
CA THR A 447 -7.84 -1.36 14.35
C THR A 447 -9.16 -1.67 15.04
N GLN A 448 -10.19 -0.85 14.80
CA GLN A 448 -11.55 -1.11 15.27
C GLN A 448 -12.09 -2.47 14.80
N GLY A 449 -11.81 -2.84 13.54
CA GLY A 449 -12.22 -4.12 12.97
C GLY A 449 -11.52 -5.31 13.62
N GLU A 450 -10.20 -5.20 13.83
CA GLU A 450 -9.41 -6.22 14.55
C GLU A 450 -9.87 -6.37 16.00
N ALA A 451 -10.19 -5.28 16.68
CA ALA A 451 -10.71 -5.30 18.05
C ALA A 451 -12.06 -6.03 18.15
N LEU A 452 -12.99 -5.78 17.22
CA LEU A 452 -14.28 -6.47 17.18
C LEU A 452 -14.10 -7.98 16.93
N ALA A 453 -13.17 -8.37 16.06
CA ALA A 453 -12.80 -9.76 15.87
C ALA A 453 -12.19 -10.38 17.15
N GLY A 454 -11.31 -9.63 17.83
CA GLY A 454 -10.70 -10.00 19.10
C GLY A 454 -11.73 -10.26 20.21
N PHE A 455 -12.70 -9.37 20.39
CA PHE A 455 -13.81 -9.57 21.33
C PHE A 455 -14.59 -10.86 21.05
N ARG A 456 -14.97 -11.08 19.79
CA ARG A 456 -15.71 -12.30 19.38
C ARG A 456 -14.91 -13.57 19.63
N GLN A 457 -13.61 -13.55 19.31
CA GLN A 457 -12.71 -14.69 19.54
C GLN A 457 -12.53 -14.96 21.04
N ALA A 458 -12.33 -13.92 21.84
CA ALA A 458 -12.18 -14.05 23.28
C ALA A 458 -13.47 -14.55 23.96
N GLY A 459 -14.64 -14.09 23.51
CA GLY A 459 -15.93 -14.62 23.95
C GLY A 459 -16.09 -16.12 23.66
N ARG A 460 -15.70 -16.58 22.47
CA ARG A 460 -15.74 -18.02 22.10
C ARG A 460 -14.80 -18.88 22.96
N ARG A 461 -13.69 -18.33 23.45
CA ARG A 461 -12.72 -19.04 24.31
C ARG A 461 -13.16 -19.10 25.77
N ARG A 462 -14.18 -18.34 26.16
CA ARG A 462 -14.66 -18.22 27.53
C ARG A 462 -15.98 -18.98 27.72
N PRO A 463 -15.95 -20.23 28.23
CA PRO A 463 -17.16 -21.04 28.39
C PRO A 463 -18.16 -20.43 29.40
N ASP A 464 -17.71 -19.52 30.25
CA ASP A 464 -18.53 -18.77 31.20
C ASP A 464 -19.35 -17.63 30.56
N LEU A 465 -19.05 -17.25 29.32
CA LEU A 465 -19.74 -16.21 28.55
C LEU A 465 -20.63 -16.81 27.46
N GLN A 466 -21.68 -17.55 27.83
CA GLN A 466 -22.56 -18.16 26.83
C GLN A 466 -23.34 -17.10 26.05
N ASN A 467 -23.54 -17.34 24.75
CA ASN A 467 -24.25 -16.42 23.85
C ASN A 467 -23.71 -14.98 23.90
N ALA A 468 -22.40 -14.80 24.13
CA ALA A 468 -21.78 -13.49 24.23
C ALA A 468 -22.05 -12.61 23.00
N ARG A 469 -22.62 -11.43 23.25
CA ARG A 469 -22.86 -10.37 22.27
C ARG A 469 -22.08 -9.13 22.68
N PHE A 470 -21.19 -8.70 21.79
CA PHE A 470 -20.37 -7.52 22.00
C PHE A 470 -20.87 -6.38 21.11
N GLU A 471 -21.08 -5.21 21.71
CA GLU A 471 -21.39 -3.95 21.04
C GLU A 471 -20.25 -2.97 21.31
N LEU A 472 -19.44 -2.68 20.29
CA LEU A 472 -18.28 -1.80 20.44
C LEU A 472 -18.73 -0.36 20.72
N ARG A 473 -18.20 0.25 21.78
CA ARG A 473 -18.46 1.64 22.18
C ARG A 473 -17.41 2.61 21.65
N GLY A 474 -16.15 2.17 21.53
CA GLY A 474 -15.06 2.99 21.02
C GLY A 474 -13.73 2.71 21.71
N LEU A 475 -12.82 3.68 21.62
CA LEU A 475 -11.51 3.66 22.27
C LEU A 475 -11.55 4.57 23.51
N VAL A 476 -11.05 4.10 24.64
CA VAL A 476 -10.88 4.88 25.88
C VAL A 476 -9.40 4.87 26.28
N LEU A 477 -8.92 5.97 26.85
CA LEU A 477 -7.58 6.04 27.44
C LEU A 477 -7.68 5.74 28.94
N VAL A 478 -6.98 4.72 29.43
CA VAL A 478 -6.96 4.35 30.86
C VAL A 478 -5.59 4.61 31.47
N PRO A 479 -5.50 4.93 32.77
CA PRO A 479 -4.23 5.16 33.44
C PRO A 479 -3.49 3.84 33.56
N ALA A 480 -2.23 3.83 33.14
CA ALA A 480 -1.31 2.72 33.24
C ALA A 480 0.05 3.20 33.75
N ALA A 481 0.83 2.28 34.30
CA ALA A 481 2.15 2.61 34.82
C ALA A 481 3.14 1.48 34.58
N MET A 482 4.38 1.86 34.29
CA MET A 482 5.52 0.95 34.40
C MET A 482 6.31 1.32 35.65
N ALA A 483 6.51 0.35 36.55
CA ALA A 483 7.44 0.49 37.67
C ALA A 483 8.69 -0.37 37.43
N VAL A 484 9.85 0.24 37.56
CA VAL A 484 11.13 -0.48 37.62
C VAL A 484 11.44 -0.74 39.08
N LEU A 485 11.54 -2.02 39.43
CA LEU A 485 11.86 -2.48 40.77
C LEU A 485 13.31 -2.94 40.80
N ARG A 486 14.07 -2.49 41.79
CA ARG A 486 15.47 -2.86 41.99
C ARG A 486 15.59 -3.82 43.16
N SER A 487 16.36 -4.88 42.95
CA SER A 487 16.72 -5.89 43.96
C SER A 487 18.22 -6.13 43.94
N ARG A 488 18.72 -6.96 44.87
CA ARG A 488 20.12 -7.44 44.85
C ARG A 488 20.45 -8.26 43.60
N LYS A 489 19.45 -8.90 42.96
CA LYS A 489 19.62 -9.72 41.75
C LYS A 489 19.54 -8.92 40.45
N GLY A 490 19.29 -7.61 40.53
CA GLY A 490 19.14 -6.73 39.39
C GLY A 490 17.77 -6.03 39.35
N GLU A 491 17.48 -5.40 38.21
CA GLU A 491 16.27 -4.65 37.97
C GLU A 491 15.24 -5.49 37.20
N ARG A 492 13.96 -5.30 37.52
CA ARG A 492 12.84 -5.84 36.74
C ARG A 492 11.77 -4.79 36.53
N ALA A 493 11.16 -4.79 35.36
CA ALA A 493 10.02 -3.93 35.06
C ALA A 493 8.71 -4.68 35.29
N ILE A 494 7.72 -3.99 35.84
CA ILE A 494 6.33 -4.44 35.91
C ILE A 494 5.41 -3.37 35.34
N THR A 495 4.37 -3.79 34.64
CA THR A 495 3.36 -2.91 34.04
C THR A 495 1.98 -3.26 34.57
N THR A 496 1.15 -2.25 34.81
CA THR A 496 -0.25 -2.44 35.22
C THR A 496 -1.13 -1.34 34.64
N ALA A 497 -2.44 -1.57 34.64
CA ALA A 497 -3.44 -0.55 34.32
C ALA A 497 -4.62 -0.61 35.28
N LEU A 498 -5.22 0.56 35.52
CA LEU A 498 -6.42 0.72 36.36
C LEU A 498 -6.28 0.04 37.73
N ALA A 499 -5.14 0.24 38.41
CA ALA A 499 -4.83 -0.36 39.71
C ALA A 499 -4.97 -1.91 39.72
N ASP A 500 -4.39 -2.59 38.72
CA ASP A 500 -4.38 -4.05 38.57
C ASP A 500 -5.74 -4.69 38.24
N GLN A 501 -6.75 -3.87 37.92
CA GLN A 501 -8.08 -4.36 37.53
C GLN A 501 -8.13 -4.80 36.06
N VAL A 502 -7.17 -4.36 35.24
CA VAL A 502 -7.16 -4.57 33.79
C VAL A 502 -5.87 -5.27 33.39
N SER A 503 -6.02 -6.36 32.64
CA SER A 503 -4.89 -7.09 32.05
C SER A 503 -4.38 -6.34 30.82
N ILE A 504 -3.06 -6.18 30.72
CA ILE A 504 -2.43 -5.43 29.65
C ILE A 504 -1.27 -6.20 29.02
N SER A 505 -0.94 -5.83 27.79
CA SER A 505 0.12 -6.36 26.98
C SER A 505 1.48 -6.06 27.61
N PRO A 506 2.42 -7.02 27.58
CA PRO A 506 3.83 -6.74 27.89
C PRO A 506 4.43 -5.65 26.99
N GLN A 507 3.86 -5.42 25.80
CA GLN A 507 4.33 -4.41 24.85
C GLN A 507 3.75 -3.01 25.12
N ALA A 508 2.78 -2.87 26.03
CA ALA A 508 2.07 -1.61 26.28
C ALA A 508 3.02 -0.42 26.51
N TYR A 509 4.05 -0.60 27.35
CA TYR A 509 5.02 0.45 27.62
C TYR A 509 5.94 0.74 26.42
N GLN A 510 6.35 -0.27 25.65
CA GLN A 510 7.13 -0.05 24.42
C GLN A 510 6.32 0.78 23.41
N ARG A 511 4.99 0.55 23.34
CA ARG A 511 4.07 1.36 22.53
C ARG A 511 3.91 2.78 23.06
N ALA A 512 3.98 2.97 24.38
CA ALA A 512 4.05 4.30 25.02
C ALA A 512 5.29 5.08 24.60
N LEU A 513 6.46 4.45 24.64
CA LEU A 513 7.72 5.06 24.17
C LEU A 513 7.68 5.39 22.67
N ALA A 514 7.15 4.48 21.85
CA ALA A 514 6.99 4.72 20.42
C ALA A 514 6.06 5.91 20.14
N GLY A 515 4.94 6.02 20.87
CA GLY A 515 4.03 7.16 20.77
C GLY A 515 4.67 8.47 21.17
N ASP A 516 5.38 8.48 22.28
CA ASP A 516 6.12 9.65 22.75
C ASP A 516 7.17 10.12 21.74
N GLN A 517 7.97 9.19 21.21
CA GLN A 517 8.96 9.48 20.16
C GLN A 517 8.29 10.04 18.90
N LEU A 518 7.25 9.38 18.41
CA LEU A 518 6.53 9.77 17.19
C LEU A 518 5.90 11.16 17.35
N PHE A 519 5.19 11.40 18.46
CA PHE A 519 4.54 12.69 18.70
C PHE A 519 5.55 13.81 18.94
N ARG A 520 6.67 13.55 19.62
CA ARG A 520 7.75 14.55 19.77
C ARG A 520 8.43 14.87 18.44
N GLN A 521 8.60 13.89 17.56
CA GLN A 521 9.19 14.10 16.23
C GLN A 521 8.33 15.01 15.34
N PHE A 522 7.01 15.02 15.57
CA PHE A 522 6.05 15.86 14.84
C PHE A 522 5.66 17.15 15.56
N SER A 523 5.90 17.27 16.87
CA SER A 523 5.58 18.50 17.62
C SER A 523 6.59 19.64 17.40
N ARG A 524 7.65 19.41 16.63
CA ARG A 524 8.67 20.39 16.22
C ARG A 524 8.60 20.59 14.73
#